data_AF-A0A8T3W3F7-F1
#
_entry.id   AF-A0A8T3W3F7-F1
#
_cell.length_a   1.000
_cell.length_b   1.000
_cell.length_c   1.000
_cell.angle_alpha   90.00
_cell.angle_beta   90.00
_cell.angle_gamma   90.00
#
_symmetry.space_group_name_H-M   'P 1'
#
loop_
_entity.id
_entity.type
_entity.pdbx_description
1 polymer ?
#
loop_
_entity_poly.entity_id
_entity_poly.type
_entity_poly.pdbx_seq_one_letter_code
_entity_poly.pdbx_strand_id
1 'polypeptide(L)' 'MKRDDLQLLNQLIKTLEEAASKLEFYHKKGHYYNFTQTKKFMVMIQKEILKRLK' A
#
# COMPACT_ATOMS: atom_id res chain seq x y z
N MET A 1 14.97 1.67 16.02
CA MET A 1 13.88 0.85 15.42
C MET A 1 14.26 -0.62 15.55
N LYS A 2 13.35 -1.50 16.02
CA LYS A 2 13.69 -2.91 16.26
C LYS A 2 13.80 -3.67 14.92
N ARG A 3 14.49 -4.81 14.89
CA ARG A 3 14.63 -5.66 13.69
C ARG A 3 13.27 -6.08 13.12
N ASP A 4 12.32 -6.39 14.00
CA ASP A 4 10.97 -6.81 13.61
C ASP A 4 10.19 -5.66 12.95
N ASP A 5 10.39 -4.43 13.41
CA ASP A 5 9.79 -3.23 12.80
C ASP A 5 10.35 -3.00 11.39
N LEU A 6 11.66 -3.19 11.18
CA LEU A 6 12.30 -3.11 9.86
C LEU A 6 11.74 -4.16 8.90
N GLN A 7 11.58 -5.40 9.36
CA GLN A 7 11.04 -6.47 8.52
C GLN A 7 9.59 -6.20 8.12
N LEU A 8 8.77 -5.73 9.05
CA LEU A 8 7.39 -5.37 8.75
C LEU A 8 7.30 -4.15 7.82
N LEU A 9 8.13 -3.13 8.02
CA LEU A 9 8.20 -1.98 7.10
C LEU A 9 8.54 -2.41 5.68
N ASN A 10 9.49 -3.33 5.51
CA ASN A 10 9.80 -3.89 4.20
C ASN A 10 8.60 -4.63 3.58
N GLN A 11 7.81 -5.36 4.37
CA GLN A 11 6.59 -6.01 3.89
C GLN A 11 5.51 -4.99 3.47
N LEU A 12 5.34 -3.93 4.26
CA LEU A 12 4.39 -2.86 3.94
C LEU A 12 4.78 -2.11 2.66
N ILE A 13 6.07 -1.85 2.44
CA ILE A 13 6.58 -1.25 1.21
C ILE A 13 6.30 -2.14 -0.01
N LYS A 14 6.63 -3.44 0.06
CA LYS A 14 6.31 -4.39 -1.03
C LYS A 14 4.82 -4.45 -1.33
N THR A 15 3.99 -4.43 -0.30
CA THR A 15 2.52 -4.44 -0.46
C THR A 15 2.03 -3.16 -1.17
N LEU A 16 2.67 -2.01 -0.93
CA LEU A 16 2.38 -0.77 -1.65
C LEU A 16 2.74 -0.85 -3.14
N GLU A 17 3.88 -1.46 -3.47
CA GLU A 17 4.31 -1.66 -4.88
C GLU A 17 3.31 -2.54 -5.65
N GLU A 18 2.87 -3.63 -5.03
CA GLU A 18 1.84 -4.51 -5.60
C GLU A 18 0.49 -3.79 -5.77
N ALA A 19 0.09 -3.00 -4.75
CA ALA A 19 -1.15 -2.24 -4.80
C ALA A 19 -1.11 -1.15 -5.89
N ALA A 20 0.05 -0.50 -6.10
CA ALA A 20 0.23 0.48 -7.17
C ALA A 20 0.02 -0.17 -8.56
N SER A 21 0.57 -1.38 -8.76
CA SER A 21 0.39 -2.14 -10.00
C SER A 21 -1.09 -2.49 -10.26
N LYS A 22 -1.80 -2.92 -9.21
CA LYS A 22 -3.25 -3.19 -9.28
C LYS A 22 -4.06 -1.92 -9.55
N LEU A 23 -3.68 -0.80 -8.96
CA LEU A 23 -4.35 0.48 -9.14
C LEU A 23 -4.31 0.91 -10.61
N GLU A 24 -3.14 0.83 -11.24
CA GLU A 24 -2.98 1.15 -12.66
C GLU A 24 -3.78 0.19 -13.55
N PHE A 25 -3.75 -1.11 -13.23
CA PHE A 25 -4.56 -2.11 -13.93
C PHE A 25 -6.06 -1.78 -13.89
N TYR A 26 -6.60 -1.49 -12.71
CA TYR A 26 -8.02 -1.15 -12.56
C TYR A 26 -8.38 0.16 -13.25
N HIS A 27 -7.50 1.15 -13.22
CA HIS A 27 -7.68 2.40 -13.96
C HIS A 27 -7.77 2.14 -15.47
N LYS A 28 -6.82 1.40 -16.05
CA LYS A 28 -6.79 1.06 -17.48
C LYS A 28 -8.00 0.25 -17.94
N LYS A 29 -8.56 -0.59 -17.06
CA LYS A 29 -9.74 -1.42 -17.35
C LYS A 29 -11.08 -0.71 -17.07
N GLY A 30 -11.07 0.51 -16.53
CA GLY A 30 -12.29 1.22 -16.14
C GLY A 30 -12.98 0.61 -14.91
N HIS A 31 -12.29 -0.21 -14.11
CA HIS A 31 -12.82 -0.83 -12.91
C HIS A 31 -12.75 0.16 -11.72
N TYR A 32 -13.54 1.24 -11.79
CA TYR A 32 -13.43 2.38 -10.87
C TYR A 32 -13.71 2.06 -9.39
N TYR A 33 -14.57 1.08 -9.12
CA TYR A 33 -14.81 0.61 -7.76
C TYR A 33 -13.52 0.01 -7.18
N ASN A 34 -12.91 -0.95 -7.87
CA ASN A 34 -11.66 -1.58 -7.45
C ASN A 34 -10.52 -0.56 -7.36
N PHE A 35 -10.42 0.36 -8.32
CA PHE A 35 -9.46 1.47 -8.26
C PHE A 35 -9.60 2.26 -6.94
N THR A 36 -10.84 2.64 -6.59
CA THR A 36 -11.12 3.41 -5.38
C THR A 36 -10.76 2.63 -4.12
N GLN A 37 -11.07 1.33 -4.07
CA GLN A 37 -10.73 0.48 -2.93
C GLN A 37 -9.21 0.29 -2.81
N THR A 38 -8.50 0.04 -3.91
CA THR A 38 -7.04 -0.06 -3.92
C THR A 38 -6.39 1.24 -3.47
N LYS A 39 -6.87 2.40 -3.92
CA LYS A 39 -6.38 3.71 -3.46
C LYS A 39 -6.55 3.88 -1.95
N LYS A 40 -7.73 3.53 -1.39
CA LYS A 40 -7.98 3.59 0.06
C LYS A 40 -7.03 2.68 0.84
N PHE A 41 -6.82 1.46 0.36
CA PHE A 41 -5.90 0.50 0.95
C PHE A 41 -4.46 1.01 0.97
N MET A 42 -3.97 1.59 -0.13
CA MET A 42 -2.63 2.21 -0.17
C MET A 42 -2.47 3.32 0.87
N VAL A 43 -3.48 4.19 1.02
CA VAL A 43 -3.46 5.25 2.05
C VAL A 43 -3.42 4.68 3.46
N MET A 44 -4.11 3.56 3.74
CA MET A 44 -4.03 2.88 5.03
C MET A 44 -2.62 2.36 5.32
N ILE A 45 -1.97 1.73 4.34
CA ILE A 45 -0.59 1.24 4.52
C ILE A 45 0.38 2.39 4.74
N GLN A 46 0.27 3.48 3.96
CA GLN A 46 1.11 4.66 4.15
C GLN A 46 0.98 5.24 5.56
N LYS A 47 -0.24 5.30 6.11
CA LYS A 47 -0.47 5.71 7.50
C LYS A 47 0.19 4.77 8.51
N GLU A 48 0.15 3.47 8.28
CA GLU A 48 0.80 2.48 9.15
C GLU A 48 2.33 2.59 9.12
N ILE A 49 2.91 2.78 7.93
CA ILE A 49 4.35 3.07 7.78
C ILE A 49 4.72 4.32 8.58
N LEU A 50 3.98 5.42 8.41
CA LEU A 50 4.24 6.68 9.11
C LEU A 50 4.12 6.56 10.63
N LYS A 51 3.22 5.72 11.15
CA LYS A 51 3.12 5.46 12.59
C LYS A 51 4.36 4.75 13.14
N ARG A 52 4.97 3.87 12.35
CA ARG A 52 6.13 3.05 12.75
C ARG A 52 7.47 3.76 12.59
N LEU A 53 7.50 4.83 11.79
CA LEU A 53 8.66 5.70 11.64
C LEU A 53 8.75 6.77 12.75
N LYS A 54 7.67 7.00 13.50
CA LYS A 54 7.64 7.87 14.68
C LYS A 54 8.14 7.11 15.91
#